data_AF-A0A2S5B1N5-F1
#
_entry.id   AF-A0A2S5B1N5-F1
#
_cell.length_a   1.000
_cell.length_b   1.000
_cell.length_c   1.000
_cell.angle_alpha   90.00
_cell.angle_beta   90.00
_cell.angle_gamma   90.00
#
_symmetry.space_group_name_H-M   'P 1'
#
loop_
_entity.id
_entity.type
_entity.pdbx_description
1 polymer ?
#
loop_
_entity_poly.entity_id
_entity_poly.type
_entity_poly.pdbx_seq_one_letter_code
_entity_poly.pdbx_strand_id
1 'polypeptide(L)'
;MHLSNSEFLDQLAALFAQRKEAGSVFLTQKRLTYDAETSTSSVNAKQAGQDAEMSDAVASSSSPANPTDAQEWPLLIRATDGKSKKDTKVKLSTTVQSDDVESFLAAYSNVLKSTFSAGLRPKRRKGDLAKQRAAKLAKRQAAKAKAKGGDAAGSTTKATSTPSATAAASSAAAGTGFVPRLPKVVGPRRGNGVQKRRRLIKRREKAVERAKASRTRVAAE
;
A
#
# COMPACT_ATOMS: atom_id res chain seq x y z
N MET A 1 -30.81 14.99 -6.19
CA MET A 1 -31.41 16.30 -5.89
C MET A 1 -30.39 17.37 -6.23
N HIS A 2 -30.83 18.42 -6.91
CA HIS A 2 -30.01 19.62 -7.12
C HIS A 2 -30.22 20.55 -5.92
N LEU A 3 -29.14 21.09 -5.37
CA LEU A 3 -29.12 21.81 -4.10
C LEU A 3 -28.26 23.07 -4.21
N SER A 4 -28.55 24.05 -3.35
CA SER A 4 -27.70 25.22 -3.19
C SER A 4 -26.32 24.85 -2.60
N ASN A 5 -25.34 25.75 -2.75
CA ASN A 5 -23.96 25.50 -2.36
C ASN A 5 -23.81 25.17 -0.85
N SER A 6 -24.52 25.89 0.01
CA SER A 6 -24.49 25.68 1.47
C SER A 6 -25.18 24.39 1.87
N GLU A 7 -26.40 24.15 1.38
CA GLU A 7 -27.17 22.94 1.67
C GLU A 7 -26.45 21.67 1.19
N PHE A 8 -25.73 21.76 0.06
CA PHE A 8 -24.91 20.66 -0.43
C PHE A 8 -23.82 20.28 0.55
N LEU A 9 -23.14 21.26 1.17
CA LEU A 9 -22.07 21.01 2.13
C LEU A 9 -22.60 20.40 3.43
N ASP A 10 -23.76 20.87 3.91
CA ASP A 10 -24.40 20.34 5.11
C ASP A 10 -24.88 18.90 4.90
N GLN A 11 -25.54 18.62 3.77
CA GLN A 11 -25.97 17.27 3.42
C GLN A 11 -24.78 16.34 3.17
N LEU A 12 -23.68 16.86 2.61
CA LEU A 12 -22.45 16.11 2.44
C LEU A 12 -21.83 15.72 3.79
N ALA A 13 -21.80 16.65 4.75
CA ALA A 13 -21.33 16.37 6.10
C ALA A 13 -22.20 15.32 6.81
N ALA A 14 -23.54 15.43 6.69
CA ALA A 14 -24.47 14.45 7.22
C ALA A 14 -24.27 13.05 6.61
N LEU A 15 -24.03 12.99 5.29
CA LEU A 15 -23.75 11.76 4.57
C LEU A 15 -22.45 11.09 5.07
N PHE A 16 -21.38 11.87 5.27
CA PHE A 16 -20.15 11.36 5.88
C PHE A 16 -20.35 10.84 7.31
N ALA A 17 -21.16 11.52 8.12
CA ALA A 17 -21.49 11.06 9.47
C ALA A 17 -22.25 9.71 9.44
N GLN A 18 -23.21 9.56 8.53
CA GLN A 18 -23.97 8.31 8.36
C GLN A 18 -23.10 7.14 7.88
N ARG A 19 -22.02 7.41 7.14
CA ARG A 19 -21.15 6.41 6.51
C ARG A 19 -19.80 6.22 7.22
N LYS A 20 -19.67 6.69 8.47
CA LYS A 20 -18.41 6.62 9.22
C LYS A 20 -17.95 5.18 9.51
N GLU A 21 -18.89 4.26 9.76
CA GLU A 21 -18.58 2.87 10.12
C GLU A 21 -18.48 1.95 8.89
N ALA A 22 -19.43 2.07 7.96
CA ALA A 22 -19.50 1.21 6.78
C ALA A 22 -20.08 1.95 5.57
N GLY A 23 -19.36 1.85 4.45
CA GLY A 23 -19.78 2.34 3.15
C GLY A 23 -18.69 3.15 2.44
N SER A 24 -18.98 3.55 1.21
CA SER A 24 -18.14 4.43 0.42
C SER A 24 -18.97 5.60 -0.09
N VAL A 25 -18.36 6.78 -0.07
CA VAL A 25 -18.94 8.01 -0.61
C VAL A 25 -18.17 8.35 -1.87
N PHE A 26 -18.88 8.49 -2.97
CA PHE A 26 -18.31 8.84 -4.27
C PHE A 26 -18.59 10.31 -4.56
N LEU A 27 -17.52 11.08 -4.76
CA LEU A 27 -17.60 12.45 -5.26
C LEU A 27 -17.08 12.53 -6.69
N THR A 28 -17.79 13.30 -7.52
CA THR A 28 -17.38 13.61 -8.88
C THR A 28 -17.46 15.12 -9.09
N GLN A 29 -16.39 15.70 -9.61
CA GLN A 29 -16.33 17.10 -10.03
C GLN A 29 -16.13 17.13 -11.55
N LYS A 30 -17.00 17.83 -12.27
CA LYS A 30 -16.94 17.98 -13.73
C LYS A 30 -17.24 19.42 -14.12
N ARG A 31 -16.59 19.92 -15.17
CA ARG A 31 -17.00 21.16 -15.84
C ARG A 31 -18.39 20.96 -16.45
N LEU A 32 -19.32 21.84 -16.14
CA LEU A 32 -20.64 21.84 -16.75
C LEU A 32 -20.53 22.55 -18.10
N THR A 33 -20.34 21.79 -19.17
CA THR A 33 -20.20 22.31 -20.54
C THR A 33 -21.51 22.34 -21.32
N TYR A 34 -22.59 21.79 -20.75
CA TYR A 34 -23.90 21.73 -21.38
C TYR A 34 -24.82 22.70 -20.67
N ASP A 35 -25.23 23.73 -21.40
CA ASP A 35 -26.26 24.66 -20.96
C ASP A 35 -27.62 23.94 -21.00
N ALA A 36 -28.32 23.88 -19.87
CA ALA A 36 -29.54 23.09 -19.73
C ALA A 36 -30.68 23.58 -20.65
N GLU A 37 -30.63 24.85 -21.05
CA GLU A 37 -31.56 25.51 -21.98
C GLU A 37 -31.55 24.88 -23.38
N THR A 38 -30.42 24.28 -23.81
CA THR A 38 -30.28 23.71 -25.17
C THR A 38 -30.70 22.24 -25.27
N SER A 39 -31.03 21.58 -24.15
CA SER A 39 -31.36 20.14 -24.13
C SER A 39 -32.87 19.85 -24.02
N THR A 40 -33.70 20.88 -23.82
CA THR A 40 -35.17 20.75 -23.77
C THR A 40 -35.88 21.14 -25.06
N SER A 41 -35.14 21.57 -26.09
CA SER A 41 -35.66 21.97 -27.40
C SER A 41 -35.41 20.96 -28.54
N SER A 42 -35.09 19.70 -28.23
CA SER A 42 -34.83 18.68 -29.27
C SER A 42 -35.53 17.34 -29.03
N VAL A 43 -36.84 17.35 -28.77
CA VAL A 43 -37.69 16.13 -28.91
C VAL A 43 -38.95 16.38 -29.74
N ASN A 44 -39.11 17.54 -30.41
CA ASN A 44 -40.20 17.69 -31.39
C ASN A 44 -39.83 18.64 -32.53
N ALA A 45 -39.04 18.14 -33.47
CA ALA A 45 -38.94 18.70 -34.82
C ALA A 45 -38.62 17.57 -35.81
N LYS A 46 -39.65 16.81 -36.19
CA LYS A 46 -39.68 16.24 -37.54
C LYS A 46 -39.94 17.40 -38.49
N GLN A 47 -38.91 17.96 -39.12
CA GLN A 47 -39.06 18.51 -40.47
C GLN A 47 -37.72 18.76 -41.15
N ALA A 48 -37.58 18.11 -42.31
CA ALA A 48 -36.93 18.53 -43.55
C ALA A 48 -35.60 19.28 -43.49
N GLY A 49 -34.61 18.71 -44.18
CA GLY A 49 -33.24 19.22 -44.27
C GLY A 49 -33.14 20.67 -44.76
N GLN A 50 -32.18 21.37 -44.18
CA GLN A 50 -31.60 22.60 -44.70
C GLN A 50 -30.09 22.51 -44.50
N ASP A 51 -29.37 22.73 -45.60
CA ASP A 51 -27.91 22.78 -45.70
C ASP A 51 -27.30 23.75 -44.67
N ALA A 52 -26.27 23.28 -43.97
CA ALA A 52 -25.43 24.14 -43.15
C ALA A 52 -24.31 24.71 -44.03
N GLU A 53 -24.52 25.93 -44.53
CA GLU A 53 -23.49 26.74 -45.21
C GLU A 53 -22.35 27.07 -44.24
N MET A 54 -21.13 26.65 -44.62
CA MET A 54 -19.87 26.97 -43.96
C MET A 54 -19.37 28.32 -44.48
N SER A 55 -19.46 29.39 -43.68
CA SER A 55 -18.82 30.67 -44.02
C SER A 55 -17.38 30.68 -43.51
N ASP A 56 -16.45 30.51 -44.45
CA ASP A 56 -15.01 30.72 -44.27
C ASP A 56 -14.70 32.20 -44.53
N ALA A 57 -14.28 32.94 -43.51
CA ALA A 57 -13.81 34.32 -43.64
C ALA A 57 -12.56 34.52 -42.79
N VAL A 58 -11.41 34.41 -43.47
CA VAL A 58 -10.07 34.58 -42.94
C VAL A 58 -9.64 36.07 -42.94
N ALA A 59 -9.17 36.50 -41.77
CA ALA A 59 -8.17 37.54 -41.50
C ALA A 59 -8.49 39.03 -41.77
N SER A 60 -8.70 39.76 -40.65
CA SER A 60 -8.03 41.04 -40.43
C SER A 60 -7.61 41.19 -38.98
N SER A 61 -6.38 41.69 -38.83
CA SER A 61 -5.43 41.54 -37.73
C SER A 61 -5.68 42.39 -36.49
N SER A 62 -5.86 41.74 -35.34
CA SER A 62 -5.31 42.12 -34.03
C SER A 62 -5.73 41.05 -33.01
N SER A 63 -5.16 39.84 -33.07
CA SER A 63 -5.54 38.74 -32.16
C SER A 63 -5.35 39.11 -30.69
N PRO A 64 -6.41 39.28 -29.87
CA PRO A 64 -6.34 38.95 -28.46
C PRO A 64 -6.47 37.41 -28.36
N ALA A 65 -6.06 36.84 -27.23
CA ALA A 65 -6.10 35.41 -26.97
C ALA A 65 -7.44 34.74 -27.32
N ASN A 66 -7.39 33.45 -27.70
CA ASN A 66 -8.54 32.61 -28.07
C ASN A 66 -9.81 32.93 -27.27
N PRO A 67 -11.00 33.09 -27.90
CA PRO A 67 -12.26 33.32 -27.20
C PRO A 67 -12.69 32.12 -26.32
N THR A 68 -11.95 31.02 -26.35
CA THR A 68 -12.11 29.86 -25.48
C THR A 68 -11.69 30.11 -24.02
N ASP A 69 -10.81 31.09 -23.77
CA ASP A 69 -10.34 31.43 -22.42
C ASP A 69 -11.23 32.46 -21.70
N ALA A 70 -12.08 33.17 -22.44
CA ALA A 70 -13.02 34.14 -21.87
C ALA A 70 -14.33 33.51 -21.38
N GLN A 71 -14.59 32.26 -21.75
CA GLN A 71 -15.81 31.57 -21.34
C GLN A 71 -15.56 30.87 -20.01
N GLU A 72 -16.15 31.40 -18.96
CA GLU A 72 -16.17 30.80 -17.63
C GLU A 72 -17.21 29.69 -17.58
N TRP A 73 -16.87 28.57 -16.95
CA TRP A 73 -17.76 27.41 -16.92
C TRP A 73 -18.04 27.00 -15.48
N PRO A 74 -19.32 26.83 -15.12
CA PRO A 74 -19.67 26.38 -13.81
C PRO A 74 -19.17 24.95 -13.56
N LEU A 75 -18.88 24.66 -12.30
CA LEU A 75 -18.47 23.34 -11.83
C LEU A 75 -19.68 22.57 -11.32
N LEU A 76 -19.93 21.39 -11.88
CA LEU A 76 -20.91 20.45 -11.38
C LEU A 76 -20.25 19.46 -10.43
N ILE A 77 -20.65 19.51 -9.17
CA ILE A 77 -20.20 18.59 -8.13
C ILE A 77 -21.34 17.65 -7.77
N ARG A 78 -21.06 16.36 -7.72
CA ARG A 78 -22.04 15.33 -7.34
C ARG A 78 -21.46 14.45 -6.25
N ALA A 79 -22.30 14.07 -5.28
CA ALA A 79 -21.95 13.14 -4.22
C ALA A 79 -22.98 12.01 -4.14
N THR A 80 -22.52 10.78 -3.88
CA THR A 80 -23.42 9.63 -3.72
C THR A 80 -22.86 8.53 -2.83
N ASP A 81 -23.77 7.84 -2.15
CA ASP A 81 -23.54 6.69 -1.26
C ASP A 81 -23.24 5.36 -1.99
N GLY A 82 -23.16 5.37 -3.32
CA GLY A 82 -22.82 4.18 -4.11
C GLY A 82 -23.86 3.05 -4.10
N LYS A 83 -24.95 3.17 -3.35
CA LYS A 83 -26.03 2.18 -3.31
C LYS A 83 -26.63 1.93 -4.71
N SER A 84 -26.99 0.69 -4.99
CA SER A 84 -27.56 0.27 -6.28
C SER A 84 -29.06 0.59 -6.39
N LYS A 85 -29.81 0.49 -5.30
CA LYS A 85 -31.27 0.74 -5.27
C LYS A 85 -31.56 2.25 -5.28
N LYS A 86 -32.30 2.71 -6.29
CA LYS A 86 -32.58 4.14 -6.57
C LYS A 86 -33.25 4.85 -5.39
N ASP A 87 -34.16 4.18 -4.67
CA ASP A 87 -34.96 4.78 -3.60
C ASP A 87 -34.15 5.02 -2.32
N THR A 88 -33.11 4.22 -2.10
CA THR A 88 -32.22 4.35 -0.93
C THR A 88 -30.93 5.11 -1.24
N LYS A 89 -30.73 5.48 -2.51
CA LYS A 89 -29.50 6.10 -2.99
C LYS A 89 -29.60 7.60 -2.86
N VAL A 90 -28.85 8.13 -1.90
CA VAL A 90 -28.64 9.57 -1.79
C VAL A 90 -27.77 10.01 -2.98
N LYS A 91 -28.31 10.95 -3.78
CA LYS A 91 -27.63 11.63 -4.88
C LYS A 91 -27.74 13.13 -4.65
N LEU A 92 -26.63 13.75 -4.30
CA LEU A 92 -26.51 15.19 -4.14
C LEU A 92 -25.84 15.76 -5.38
N SER A 93 -26.28 16.93 -5.84
CA SER A 93 -25.63 17.66 -6.92
C SER A 93 -25.75 19.16 -6.68
N THR A 94 -24.69 19.90 -6.96
CA THR A 94 -24.67 21.36 -6.89
C THR A 94 -23.87 21.92 -8.07
N THR A 95 -24.25 23.11 -8.52
CA THR A 95 -23.60 23.82 -9.63
C THR A 95 -22.97 25.07 -9.05
N VAL A 96 -21.65 25.15 -9.11
CA VAL A 96 -20.86 26.26 -8.55
C VAL A 96 -20.46 27.18 -9.70
N GLN A 97 -20.91 28.43 -9.65
CA GLN A 97 -20.51 29.48 -10.60
C GLN A 97 -19.05 29.90 -10.36
N SER A 98 -18.39 30.49 -11.36
CA SER A 98 -17.00 30.99 -11.29
C SER A 98 -16.77 31.94 -10.13
N ASP A 99 -17.70 32.88 -9.89
CA ASP A 99 -17.62 33.90 -8.84
C ASP A 99 -17.53 33.31 -7.42
N ASP A 100 -18.23 32.20 -7.17
CA ASP A 100 -18.34 31.56 -5.86
C ASP A 100 -17.37 30.38 -5.66
N VAL A 101 -16.46 30.11 -6.61
CA VAL A 101 -15.58 28.93 -6.54
C VAL A 101 -14.65 29.00 -5.32
N GLU A 102 -14.06 30.15 -5.05
CA GLU A 102 -13.06 30.29 -3.97
C GLU A 102 -13.70 30.11 -2.58
N SER A 103 -14.85 30.73 -2.35
CA SER A 103 -15.60 30.63 -1.10
C SER A 103 -16.09 29.18 -0.89
N PHE A 104 -16.60 28.56 -1.94
CA PHE A 104 -17.03 27.17 -1.91
C PHE A 104 -15.86 26.21 -1.63
N LEU A 105 -14.72 26.38 -2.30
CA LEU A 105 -13.54 25.53 -2.12
C LEU A 105 -12.99 25.62 -0.69
N ALA A 106 -12.97 26.81 -0.09
CA ALA A 106 -12.54 26.98 1.29
C ALA A 106 -13.41 26.16 2.26
N ALA A 107 -14.74 26.32 2.18
CA ALA A 107 -15.70 25.59 3.01
C ALA A 107 -15.67 24.08 2.74
N TYR A 108 -15.66 23.68 1.47
CA TYR A 108 -15.58 22.29 1.03
C TYR A 108 -14.29 21.61 1.53
N SER A 109 -13.14 22.29 1.47
CA SER A 109 -11.88 21.73 1.95
C SER A 109 -11.90 21.49 3.46
N ASN A 110 -12.59 22.33 4.23
CA ASN A 110 -12.73 22.17 5.68
C ASN A 110 -13.58 20.94 6.03
N VAL A 111 -14.67 20.72 5.29
CA VAL A 111 -15.50 19.49 5.41
C VAL A 111 -14.67 18.24 5.08
N LEU A 112 -13.89 18.25 4.00
CA LEU A 112 -13.06 17.10 3.64
C LEU A 112 -11.93 16.81 4.65
N LYS A 113 -11.24 17.85 5.12
CA LYS A 113 -10.14 17.70 6.09
C LYS A 113 -10.64 17.16 7.42
N SER A 114 -11.77 17.67 7.92
CA SER A 114 -12.38 17.21 9.17
C SER A 114 -12.87 15.77 9.09
N THR A 115 -13.46 15.38 7.96
CA THR A 115 -14.02 14.03 7.77
C THR A 115 -12.94 12.96 7.53
N PHE A 116 -11.93 13.24 6.69
CA PHE A 116 -10.90 12.26 6.33
C PHE A 116 -9.80 12.07 7.40
N SER A 117 -9.49 13.11 8.18
CA SER A 117 -8.45 13.03 9.21
C SER A 117 -8.75 11.99 10.30
N ALA A 118 -10.02 11.70 10.57
CA ALA A 118 -10.44 10.70 11.56
C ALA A 118 -10.29 9.25 11.07
N GLY A 119 -10.44 9.00 9.76
CA GLY A 119 -10.47 7.65 9.19
C GLY A 119 -9.14 7.14 8.65
N LEU A 120 -8.23 8.03 8.24
CA LEU A 120 -6.97 7.62 7.63
C LEU A 120 -5.92 7.21 8.67
N ARG A 121 -5.16 6.16 8.33
CA ARG A 121 -4.05 5.71 9.17
C ARG A 121 -3.00 6.83 9.27
N PRO A 122 -2.62 7.27 10.48
CA PRO A 122 -1.68 8.36 10.63
C PRO A 122 -0.31 7.97 10.06
N LYS A 123 0.34 8.92 9.40
CA LYS A 123 1.71 8.76 8.90
C LYS A 123 2.64 8.49 10.09
N ARG A 124 3.19 7.28 10.14
CA ARG A 124 4.13 6.90 11.20
C ARG A 124 5.46 7.62 10.97
N ARG A 125 5.98 8.28 12.02
CA ARG A 125 7.33 8.85 11.98
C ARG A 125 8.34 7.71 11.94
N LYS A 126 9.51 7.91 11.30
CA LYS A 126 10.55 6.86 11.17
C LYS A 126 10.95 6.24 12.52
N GLY A 127 10.94 7.03 13.59
CA GLY A 127 11.19 6.58 14.96
C GLY A 127 10.15 5.59 15.50
N ASP A 128 8.86 5.81 15.23
CA ASP A 128 7.79 4.92 15.70
C ASP A 128 7.84 3.57 14.98
N LEU A 129 8.20 3.58 13.70
CA LEU A 129 8.38 2.36 12.93
C LEU A 129 9.58 1.54 13.44
N ALA A 130 10.66 2.19 13.85
CA ALA A 130 11.82 1.53 14.47
C ALA A 130 11.45 0.90 15.82
N LYS A 131 10.71 1.62 16.67
CA LYS A 131 10.20 1.12 17.97
C LYS A 131 9.27 -0.07 17.79
N GLN A 132 8.33 -0.01 16.84
CA GLN A 132 7.44 -1.14 16.53
C GLN A 132 8.19 -2.37 16.01
N ARG A 133 9.21 -2.17 15.17
CA ARG A 133 10.07 -3.27 14.70
C ARG A 133 10.85 -3.90 15.84
N ALA A 134 11.42 -3.11 16.74
CA ALA A 134 12.12 -3.58 17.93
C ALA A 134 11.19 -4.36 18.86
N ALA A 135 9.99 -3.83 19.15
CA ALA A 135 8.97 -4.50 19.97
C ALA A 135 8.51 -5.83 19.35
N LYS A 136 8.31 -5.87 18.03
CA LYS A 136 7.98 -7.12 17.30
C LYS A 136 9.13 -8.12 17.35
N LEU A 137 10.38 -7.66 17.27
CA LEU A 137 11.55 -8.50 17.38
C LEU A 137 11.67 -9.09 18.80
N ALA A 138 11.47 -8.26 19.83
CA ALA A 138 11.48 -8.66 21.24
C ALA A 138 10.35 -9.66 21.55
N LYS A 139 9.12 -9.41 21.10
CA LYS A 139 8.00 -10.36 21.25
C LYS A 139 8.28 -11.70 20.55
N ARG A 140 8.93 -11.69 19.38
CA ARG A 140 9.35 -12.92 18.68
C ARG A 140 10.47 -13.64 19.44
N GLN A 141 11.40 -12.91 20.05
CA GLN A 141 12.47 -13.50 20.86
C GLN A 141 11.90 -14.12 22.16
N ALA A 142 10.98 -13.43 22.84
CA ALA A 142 10.29 -13.95 24.01
C ALA A 142 9.44 -15.19 23.69
N ALA A 143 8.69 -15.19 22.58
CA ALA A 143 7.95 -16.37 22.13
C ALA A 143 8.87 -17.56 21.81
N LYS A 144 10.05 -17.29 21.23
CA LYS A 144 11.06 -18.33 20.95
C LYS A 144 11.72 -18.86 22.22
N ALA A 145 11.93 -18.02 23.24
CA ALA A 145 12.43 -18.45 24.54
C ALA A 145 11.41 -19.32 25.28
N LYS A 146 10.13 -18.95 25.26
CA LYS A 146 9.04 -19.78 25.81
C LYS A 146 8.90 -21.12 25.09
N ALA A 147 9.03 -21.15 23.76
CA ALA A 147 9.03 -22.40 23.00
C ALA A 147 10.27 -23.29 23.25
N LYS A 148 11.36 -22.74 23.79
CA LYS A 148 12.58 -23.49 24.13
C LYS A 148 12.60 -23.95 25.60
N GLY A 149 11.76 -23.38 26.46
CA GLY A 149 11.66 -23.73 27.89
C GLY A 149 10.62 -24.81 28.22
N GLY A 150 10.01 -25.44 27.22
CA GLY A 150 8.96 -26.47 27.40
C GLY A 150 9.44 -27.92 27.41
N ASP A 151 10.75 -28.17 27.42
CA ASP A 151 11.33 -29.53 27.36
C ASP A 151 12.48 -29.65 28.38
N ALA A 152 12.14 -29.54 29.66
CA ALA A 152 13.07 -29.82 30.76
C ALA A 152 12.30 -30.13 32.06
N ALA A 153 11.48 -31.19 32.04
CA ALA A 153 11.01 -31.84 33.27
C ALA A 153 10.70 -33.31 32.98
N GLY A 154 11.59 -34.22 33.41
CA GLY A 154 11.28 -35.65 33.57
C GLY A 154 12.26 -36.64 32.94
N SER A 155 13.42 -36.85 33.56
CA SER A 155 14.04 -38.19 33.65
C SER A 155 15.20 -38.14 34.66
N THR A 156 14.91 -38.59 35.88
CA THR A 156 15.91 -38.94 36.90
C THR A 156 15.95 -40.47 37.01
N THR A 157 17.07 -41.08 36.63
CA THR A 157 17.58 -42.29 37.30
C THR A 157 19.08 -42.15 37.50
N LYS A 158 19.51 -42.57 38.69
CA LYS A 158 20.78 -42.34 39.38
C LYS A 158 21.66 -43.59 39.26
N ALA A 159 22.97 -43.45 39.00
CA ALA A 159 24.05 -44.16 39.71
C ALA A 159 25.47 -43.80 39.18
N THR A 160 26.23 -43.12 40.05
CA THR A 160 27.62 -43.39 40.49
C THR A 160 28.68 -43.90 39.51
N SER A 161 29.71 -43.07 39.26
CA SER A 161 31.10 -43.33 39.71
C SER A 161 32.04 -42.23 39.20
N THR A 162 32.70 -41.53 40.12
CA THR A 162 33.99 -40.86 39.90
C THR A 162 35.11 -41.93 39.86
N PRO A 163 36.21 -41.72 39.13
CA PRO A 163 37.34 -41.05 39.76
C PRO A 163 38.06 -40.01 38.88
N SER A 164 39.02 -39.38 39.54
CA SER A 164 39.83 -38.22 39.27
C SER A 164 40.80 -38.27 38.08
N ALA A 165 41.21 -37.05 37.69
CA ALA A 165 42.57 -36.61 37.36
C ALA A 165 43.05 -36.61 35.89
N THR A 166 43.53 -35.41 35.51
CA THR A 166 44.68 -35.08 34.63
C THR A 166 44.74 -35.58 33.19
N ALA A 167 44.92 -34.62 32.26
CA ALA A 167 46.06 -34.52 31.32
C ALA A 167 45.70 -33.42 30.29
N ALA A 168 46.40 -32.29 30.22
CA ALA A 168 47.77 -32.14 29.73
C ALA A 168 47.96 -32.71 28.32
N ALA A 169 48.49 -31.85 27.44
CA ALA A 169 48.90 -32.17 26.10
C ALA A 169 49.82 -33.41 26.06
N SER A 170 49.59 -34.30 25.10
CA SER A 170 50.67 -35.09 24.52
C SER A 170 50.25 -35.63 23.15
N SER A 171 51.03 -35.24 22.17
CA SER A 171 51.44 -36.02 20.99
C SER A 171 51.08 -37.51 20.98
N ALA A 172 50.50 -37.96 19.87
CA ALA A 172 50.89 -39.23 19.26
C ALA A 172 50.43 -39.23 17.80
N ALA A 173 51.41 -39.19 16.91
CA ALA A 173 51.24 -39.52 15.51
C ALA A 173 50.87 -41.01 15.41
N ALA A 174 49.72 -41.29 14.79
CA ALA A 174 49.41 -42.59 14.21
C ALA A 174 48.31 -42.39 13.15
N GLY A 175 48.72 -42.34 11.87
CA GLY A 175 47.84 -42.52 10.71
C GLY A 175 46.69 -41.51 10.55
N THR A 176 46.90 -40.22 10.80
CA THR A 176 45.82 -39.23 10.73
C THR A 176 45.63 -38.67 9.33
N GLY A 177 44.79 -39.33 8.53
CA GLY A 177 44.20 -38.70 7.35
C GLY A 177 43.52 -37.39 7.75
N PHE A 178 43.93 -36.26 7.17
CA PHE A 178 43.31 -34.96 7.39
C PHE A 178 41.83 -34.99 6.96
N VAL A 179 40.90 -35.09 7.91
CA VAL A 179 39.46 -35.02 7.61
C VAL A 179 39.03 -33.56 7.55
N PRO A 180 38.64 -33.01 6.39
CA PRO A 180 38.24 -31.62 6.29
C PRO A 180 36.97 -31.36 7.10
N ARG A 181 37.06 -30.48 8.12
CA ARG A 181 35.90 -30.08 8.93
C ARG A 181 34.97 -29.17 8.13
N LEU A 182 33.84 -29.73 7.69
CA LEU A 182 32.83 -29.00 6.91
C LEU A 182 31.98 -28.06 7.78
N PRO A 183 31.56 -26.89 7.27
CA PRO A 183 30.67 -25.98 7.97
C PRO A 183 29.31 -26.62 8.31
N LYS A 184 28.86 -26.50 9.56
CA LYS A 184 27.56 -27.01 10.00
C LYS A 184 26.42 -26.17 9.40
N VAL A 185 25.48 -26.83 8.72
CA VAL A 185 24.28 -26.17 8.15
C VAL A 185 23.17 -26.22 9.20
N VAL A 186 22.78 -25.05 9.70
CA VAL A 186 21.70 -24.91 10.69
C VAL A 186 20.64 -23.93 10.17
N GLY A 187 19.37 -24.27 10.33
CA GLY A 187 18.25 -23.40 10.01
C GLY A 187 17.05 -24.10 9.36
N PRO A 188 15.91 -23.42 9.24
CA PRO A 188 14.67 -23.98 8.70
C PRO A 188 14.75 -24.23 7.19
N ARG A 189 14.09 -25.31 6.72
CA ARG A 189 14.06 -25.70 5.29
C ARG A 189 13.07 -24.88 4.46
N ARG A 190 12.03 -24.30 5.09
CA ARG A 190 10.98 -23.47 4.47
C ARG A 190 10.74 -22.20 5.30
N GLY A 191 10.21 -21.14 4.68
CA GLY A 191 9.85 -19.88 5.34
C GLY A 191 11.03 -18.95 5.70
N ASN A 192 10.84 -18.14 6.75
CA ASN A 192 11.82 -17.12 7.13
C ASN A 192 13.13 -17.75 7.61
N GLY A 193 14.26 -17.35 7.00
CA GLY A 193 15.59 -17.90 7.31
C GLY A 193 16.11 -18.93 6.30
N VAL A 194 15.30 -19.32 5.31
CA VAL A 194 15.71 -20.23 4.22
C VAL A 194 16.89 -19.68 3.41
N GLN A 195 16.93 -18.38 3.15
CA GLN A 195 18.05 -17.75 2.44
C GLN A 195 19.37 -17.93 3.19
N LYS A 196 19.36 -17.82 4.53
CA LYS A 196 20.54 -18.04 5.37
C LYS A 196 21.00 -19.51 5.32
N ARG A 197 20.06 -20.46 5.38
CA ARG A 197 20.34 -21.90 5.20
C ARG A 197 20.92 -22.20 3.81
N ARG A 198 20.33 -21.64 2.74
CA ARG A 198 20.83 -21.79 1.36
C ARG A 198 22.27 -21.27 1.20
N ARG A 199 22.61 -20.13 1.82
CA ARG A 199 23.99 -19.61 1.83
C ARG A 199 24.96 -20.55 2.54
N LEU A 200 24.56 -21.14 3.66
CA LEU A 200 25.38 -22.12 4.38
C LEU A 200 25.58 -23.42 3.59
N ILE A 201 24.55 -23.88 2.88
CA ILE A 201 24.64 -25.04 1.98
C ILE A 201 25.65 -24.75 0.87
N LYS A 202 25.51 -23.61 0.17
CA LYS A 202 26.43 -23.20 -0.89
C LYS A 202 27.89 -23.06 -0.41
N ARG A 203 28.09 -22.56 0.81
CA ARG A 203 29.42 -22.47 1.44
C ARG A 203 30.01 -23.85 1.75
N ARG A 204 29.19 -24.79 2.21
CA ARG A 204 29.60 -26.17 2.48
C ARG A 204 29.93 -26.91 1.19
N GLU A 205 29.11 -26.79 0.16
CA GLU A 205 29.36 -27.35 -1.18
C GLU A 205 30.69 -26.86 -1.75
N LYS A 206 30.94 -25.54 -1.71
CA LYS A 206 32.22 -24.97 -2.14
C LYS A 206 33.43 -25.48 -1.35
N ALA A 207 33.26 -25.75 -0.05
CA ALA A 207 34.32 -26.33 0.77
C ALA A 207 34.59 -27.80 0.40
N VAL A 208 33.53 -28.56 0.06
CA VAL A 208 33.66 -29.93 -0.45
C VAL A 208 34.36 -29.94 -1.81
N GLU A 209 33.97 -29.06 -2.74
CA GLU A 209 34.62 -28.94 -4.05
C GLU A 209 36.11 -28.63 -3.91
N ARG A 210 36.47 -27.69 -3.03
CA ARG A 210 37.88 -27.36 -2.75
C ARG A 210 38.65 -28.55 -2.18
N ALA A 211 38.07 -29.30 -1.25
CA ALA A 211 38.69 -30.48 -0.66
C ALA A 211 38.84 -31.63 -1.69
N LYS A 212 37.88 -31.78 -2.60
CA LYS A 212 37.98 -32.73 -3.72
C LYS A 212 39.09 -32.32 -4.69
N ALA A 213 39.13 -31.04 -5.08
CA ALA A 213 40.14 -30.51 -6.00
C ALA A 213 41.57 -30.59 -5.42
N SER A 214 41.75 -30.37 -4.10
CA SER A 214 43.04 -30.57 -3.46
C SER A 214 43.44 -32.05 -3.42
N ARG A 215 42.49 -32.96 -3.18
CA ARG A 215 42.76 -34.40 -3.17
C ARG A 215 43.12 -34.94 -4.56
N THR A 216 42.48 -34.45 -5.62
CA THR A 216 42.82 -34.84 -6.99
C THR A 216 44.19 -34.34 -7.43
N ARG A 217 44.62 -33.16 -6.96
CA ARG A 217 45.97 -32.65 -7.24
C ARG A 217 47.06 -33.45 -6.54
N VAL A 218 46.86 -33.79 -5.27
CA VAL A 218 47.79 -34.64 -4.50
C VAL A 218 47.88 -36.06 -5.06
N ALA A 219 46.85 -36.54 -5.77
CA ALA A 219 46.85 -37.86 -6.40
C ALA A 219 47.46 -37.86 -7.82
N ALA A 220 47.79 -36.69 -8.38
CA ALA A 220 48.34 -36.53 -9.73
C ALA A 220 49.84 -36.13 -9.72
N GLU A 221 50.43 -36.05 -8.54
CA GLU A 221 51.85 -35.80 -8.25
C GLU A 221 52.45 -37.08 -7.66
#